data_AF-A0A1D2U0B9-F1
#
_entry.id   AF-A0A1D2U0B9-F1
#
_cell.length_a   1.000
_cell.length_b   1.000
_cell.length_c   1.000
_cell.angle_alpha   90.00
_cell.angle_beta   90.00
_cell.angle_gamma   90.00
#
_symmetry.space_group_name_H-M   'P 1'
#
loop_
_entity.id
_entity.type
_entity.pdbx_description
1 polymer ?
#
loop_
_entity_poly.entity_id
_entity_poly.type
_entity_poly.pdbx_seq_one_letter_code
_entity_poly.pdbx_strand_id
1 'polypeptide(L)'
;MKTKSSLKARTGEVETRTLRIEFQDEQAEAVFIAGTFNDWRPSATPMIPLGEGRWGKELSLAPGRYEYRLVVDGKWICDPAAAENVSNPFGSFNAVLIVPPIEFESRKKP
;
A
#
# COMPACT_ATOMS: atom_id res chain seq x y z
N MET A 1 -38.67 -8.94 33.03
CA MET A 1 -39.03 -8.96 31.60
C MET A 1 -37.85 -8.39 30.82
N LYS A 2 -37.37 -9.13 29.80
CA LYS A 2 -36.14 -8.85 29.04
C LYS A 2 -36.49 -7.99 27.83
N THR A 3 -36.02 -6.74 27.75
CA THR A 3 -36.04 -5.96 26.51
C THR A 3 -34.71 -6.12 25.79
N LYS A 4 -34.78 -6.80 24.65
CA LYS A 4 -33.70 -7.04 23.70
C LYS A 4 -33.25 -5.71 23.11
N SER A 5 -32.02 -5.29 23.38
CA SER A 5 -31.37 -4.25 22.57
C SER A 5 -30.78 -4.93 21.34
N SER A 6 -31.46 -4.76 20.21
CA SER A 6 -30.94 -5.16 18.90
C SER A 6 -30.00 -4.06 18.44
N LEU A 7 -28.69 -4.33 18.48
CA LEU A 7 -27.72 -3.54 17.74
C LEU A 7 -27.69 -4.08 16.31
N LYS A 8 -28.20 -3.24 15.39
CA LYS A 8 -28.12 -3.41 13.94
C LYS A 8 -26.67 -3.65 13.50
N ALA A 9 -26.49 -4.59 12.58
CA ALA A 9 -25.26 -4.80 11.85
C ALA A 9 -24.76 -3.48 11.24
N ARG A 10 -23.49 -3.12 11.49
CA ARG A 10 -22.78 -2.12 10.69
C ARG A 10 -22.19 -2.86 9.48
N THR A 11 -22.71 -2.57 8.30
CA THR A 11 -22.14 -3.02 7.01
C THR A 11 -20.66 -2.62 6.96
N GLY A 12 -19.80 -3.59 6.64
CA GLY A 12 -18.37 -3.57 6.96
C GLY A 12 -17.55 -2.49 6.26
N GLU A 13 -17.03 -1.56 7.04
CA GLU A 13 -15.89 -0.73 6.67
C GLU A 13 -14.63 -1.58 6.90
N VAL A 14 -13.89 -1.89 5.84
CA VAL A 14 -12.62 -2.62 5.98
C VAL A 14 -11.62 -1.65 6.60
N GLU A 15 -11.24 -1.89 7.85
CA GLU A 15 -10.24 -1.07 8.50
C GLU A 15 -8.90 -1.18 7.76
N THR A 16 -8.29 -0.04 7.46
CA THR A 16 -7.03 0.07 6.71
C THR A 16 -5.90 0.56 7.60
N ARG A 17 -4.66 0.20 7.28
CA ARG A 17 -3.45 0.83 7.82
C ARG A 17 -2.83 1.73 6.75
N THR A 18 -2.30 2.86 7.19
CA THR A 18 -1.51 3.75 6.31
C THR A 18 -0.05 3.37 6.38
N LEU A 19 0.56 3.10 5.22
CA LEU A 19 1.98 2.87 5.07
C LEU A 19 2.55 3.88 4.08
N ARG A 20 3.82 4.21 4.26
CA ARG A 20 4.54 5.14 3.40
C ARG A 20 5.57 4.40 2.56
N ILE A 21 5.54 4.63 1.26
CA ILE A 21 6.59 4.22 0.32
C ILE A 21 7.37 5.48 -0.07
N GLU A 22 8.69 5.38 -0.07
CA GLU A 22 9.59 6.44 -0.50
C GLU A 22 10.52 5.93 -1.60
N PHE A 23 10.88 6.83 -2.52
CA PHE A 23 11.78 6.53 -3.63
C PHE A 23 12.71 7.72 -3.89
N GLN A 24 13.95 7.46 -4.31
CA GLN A 24 14.96 8.47 -4.61
C GLN A 24 15.34 8.39 -6.09
N ASP A 25 15.08 9.44 -6.84
CA ASP A 25 15.58 9.66 -8.18
C ASP A 25 15.55 11.16 -8.49
N GLU A 26 16.73 11.75 -8.69
CA GLU A 26 16.91 13.18 -8.99
C GLU A 26 16.55 13.55 -10.42
N GLN A 27 16.48 12.55 -11.32
CA GLN A 27 16.20 12.76 -12.74
C GLN A 27 14.74 12.41 -13.10
N ALA A 28 14.01 11.77 -12.20
CA ALA A 28 12.61 11.43 -12.43
C ALA A 28 11.75 12.69 -12.60
N GLU A 29 10.87 12.67 -13.60
CA GLU A 29 9.89 13.74 -13.82
C GLU A 29 8.52 13.35 -13.26
N ALA A 30 8.19 12.06 -13.29
CA ALA A 30 6.97 11.51 -12.72
C ALA A 30 7.17 10.11 -12.15
N VAL A 31 6.69 9.90 -10.93
CA VAL A 31 6.73 8.60 -10.25
C VAL A 31 5.33 8.17 -9.83
N PHE A 32 4.96 6.95 -10.17
CA PHE A 32 3.71 6.31 -9.77
C PHE A 32 3.97 4.94 -9.14
N ILE A 33 2.95 4.42 -8.48
CA ILE A 33 2.94 3.05 -7.93
C ILE A 33 1.84 2.26 -8.62
N ALA A 34 2.16 1.07 -9.11
CA ALA A 34 1.20 0.15 -9.68
C ALA A 34 1.32 -1.21 -9.02
N GLY A 35 0.19 -1.78 -8.61
CA GLY A 35 0.17 -3.03 -7.89
C GLY A 35 -1.21 -3.63 -7.83
N THR A 36 -1.29 -4.75 -7.14
CA THR A 36 -2.54 -5.51 -6.92
C THR A 36 -3.67 -4.67 -6.35
N PHE A 37 -3.39 -3.64 -5.55
CA PHE A 37 -4.40 -2.75 -4.93
C PHE A 37 -5.00 -1.72 -5.90
N ASN A 38 -4.42 -1.51 -7.08
CA ASN A 38 -4.94 -0.59 -8.09
C ASN A 38 -5.05 -1.23 -9.48
N ASP A 39 -5.21 -2.56 -9.51
CA ASP A 39 -5.31 -3.37 -10.72
C ASP A 39 -4.15 -3.15 -11.71
N TRP A 40 -2.94 -2.91 -11.18
CA TRP A 40 -1.74 -2.64 -11.96
C TRP A 40 -1.85 -1.45 -12.91
N ARG A 41 -2.73 -0.48 -12.62
CA ARG A 41 -2.91 0.72 -13.45
C ARG A 41 -1.73 1.69 -13.26
N PRO A 42 -0.86 1.91 -14.27
CA PRO A 42 0.44 2.55 -14.11
C PRO A 42 0.38 4.03 -13.70
N SER A 43 -0.73 4.71 -13.95
CA SER A 43 -0.91 6.14 -13.64
C SER A 43 -1.93 6.42 -12.53
N ALA A 44 -2.49 5.38 -11.90
CA ALA A 44 -3.59 5.53 -10.95
C ALA A 44 -3.15 6.04 -9.57
N THR A 45 -1.87 5.88 -9.21
CA THR A 45 -1.37 6.19 -7.86
C THR A 45 -0.07 7.00 -7.95
N PRO A 46 -0.15 8.32 -8.21
CA PRO A 46 1.04 9.19 -8.27
C PRO A 46 1.69 9.35 -6.90
N MET A 47 3.03 9.38 -6.88
CA MET A 47 3.84 9.81 -5.75
C MET A 47 4.00 11.34 -5.75
N ILE A 48 4.24 11.91 -4.58
CA ILE A 48 4.41 13.34 -4.38
C ILE A 48 5.92 13.62 -4.32
N PRO A 49 6.46 14.60 -5.08
CA PRO A 49 7.84 15.04 -4.92
C PRO A 49 8.00 15.75 -3.58
N LEU A 50 9.01 15.35 -2.81
CA LEU A 50 9.33 15.86 -1.48
C LEU A 50 10.57 16.78 -1.48
N GLY A 51 11.14 17.04 -2.66
CA GLY A 51 12.38 17.80 -2.87
C GLY A 51 13.64 16.92 -2.87
N GLU A 52 14.71 17.42 -3.50
CA GLU A 52 16.02 16.76 -3.56
C GLU A 52 15.95 15.32 -4.12
N GLY A 53 15.16 15.11 -5.18
CA GLY A 53 14.98 13.78 -5.80
C GLY A 53 14.17 12.79 -4.97
N ARG A 54 13.62 13.19 -3.81
CA ARG A 54 12.75 12.32 -3.00
C ARG A 54 11.31 12.33 -3.49
N TRP A 55 10.70 11.16 -3.46
CA TRP A 55 9.30 10.91 -3.78
C TRP A 55 8.65 10.14 -2.64
N GLY A 56 7.41 10.46 -2.32
CA GLY A 56 6.67 9.78 -1.26
C GLY A 56 5.22 9.49 -1.61
N LYS A 57 4.70 8.36 -1.10
CA LYS A 57 3.27 8.05 -1.16
C LYS A 57 2.81 7.36 0.10
N GLU A 58 1.71 7.85 0.65
CA GLU A 58 0.94 7.15 1.67
C GLU A 58 -0.15 6.31 1.01
N LEU A 59 -0.21 5.03 1.38
CA LEU A 59 -1.19 4.05 0.93
C LEU A 59 -2.00 3.58 2.14
N SER A 60 -3.31 3.76 2.10
CA SER A 60 -4.24 3.20 3.08
C SER A 60 -4.78 1.88 2.53
N LEU A 61 -4.28 0.77 3.07
CA LEU A 61 -4.59 -0.58 2.59
C LEU A 61 -5.08 -1.45 3.74
N ALA A 62 -5.98 -2.37 3.45
CA ALA A 62 -6.38 -3.41 4.41
C ALA A 62 -5.18 -4.32 4.73
N PRO A 63 -5.16 -4.98 5.90
CA PRO A 63 -4.19 -6.03 6.17
C PRO A 63 -4.12 -7.07 5.06
N GLY A 64 -2.91 -7.45 4.66
CA GLY A 64 -2.70 -8.33 3.52
C GLY A 64 -1.31 -8.23 2.91
N ARG A 65 -1.11 -9.02 1.86
CA ARG A 65 0.11 -9.03 1.04
C ARG A 65 -0.21 -8.44 -0.32
N TYR A 66 0.52 -7.41 -0.71
CA TYR A 66 0.34 -6.73 -1.99
C TYR A 66 1.63 -6.79 -2.79
N GLU A 67 1.51 -7.14 -4.07
CA GLU A 67 2.60 -6.96 -5.02
C GLU A 67 2.48 -5.60 -5.71
N TYR A 68 3.61 -4.94 -5.96
CA TYR A 68 3.69 -3.65 -6.65
C TYR A 68 5.02 -3.43 -7.36
N ARG A 69 5.04 -2.38 -8.19
CA ARG A 69 6.22 -1.81 -8.84
C ARG A 69 6.09 -0.28 -8.88
N LEU A 70 7.23 0.39 -9.00
CA LEU A 70 7.28 1.80 -9.32
C LEU A 70 7.20 1.98 -10.84
N VAL A 71 6.56 3.05 -11.28
CA VAL A 71 6.54 3.48 -12.68
C VAL A 71 7.18 4.87 -12.73
N VAL A 72 8.43 4.92 -13.17
CA VAL A 72 9.26 6.14 -13.23
C VAL A 72 9.39 6.53 -14.69
N ASP A 73 8.81 7.67 -15.07
CA ASP A 73 8.79 8.17 -16.45
C ASP A 73 8.33 7.09 -17.46
N GLY A 74 7.30 6.34 -17.07
CA GLY A 74 6.74 5.24 -17.86
C GLY A 74 7.52 3.92 -17.81
N LYS A 75 8.68 3.87 -17.15
CA LYS A 75 9.48 2.66 -16.98
C LYS A 75 9.11 1.92 -15.70
N TRP A 76 8.92 0.62 -15.82
CA TRP A 76 8.59 -0.24 -14.68
C TRP A 76 9.85 -0.63 -13.92
N ILE A 77 9.90 -0.30 -12.64
CA ILE A 77 11.04 -0.55 -11.75
C ILE A 77 10.56 -1.36 -10.55
N CYS A 78 11.30 -2.40 -10.17
CA CYS A 78 11.08 -3.06 -8.89
C CYS A 78 11.63 -2.14 -7.80
N ASP A 79 10.84 -1.87 -6.76
CA ASP A 79 11.25 -0.94 -5.70
C ASP A 79 12.57 -1.41 -5.05
N PRO A 80 13.67 -0.64 -5.16
CA PRO A 80 14.95 -1.00 -4.58
C PRO A 80 14.95 -1.05 -3.04
N ALA A 81 13.99 -0.37 -2.39
CA ALA A 81 13.86 -0.32 -0.94
C ALA A 81 12.94 -1.41 -0.38
N ALA A 82 12.32 -2.25 -1.23
CA ALA A 82 11.43 -3.31 -0.78
C ALA A 82 12.17 -4.39 0.02
N ALA A 83 11.56 -4.80 1.14
CA ALA A 83 12.11 -5.85 2.00
C ALA A 83 12.02 -7.25 1.38
N GLU A 84 11.05 -7.46 0.49
CA GLU A 84 10.81 -8.74 -0.17
C GLU A 84 10.39 -8.52 -1.63
N ASN A 85 10.84 -9.41 -2.51
CA ASN A 85 10.50 -9.44 -3.92
C ASN A 85 10.00 -10.82 -4.33
N VAL A 86 9.15 -10.89 -5.37
CA VAL A 86 8.65 -12.13 -5.96
C VAL A 86 8.80 -12.11 -7.48
N SER A 87 9.16 -13.25 -8.09
CA SER A 87 9.26 -13.37 -9.54
C SER A 87 7.90 -13.15 -10.20
N ASN A 88 7.88 -12.42 -11.32
CA ASN A 88 6.67 -12.15 -12.08
C ASN A 88 6.68 -12.87 -13.46
N PRO A 89 5.53 -12.96 -14.16
CA PRO A 89 5.44 -13.64 -15.45
C PRO A 89 6.26 -13.02 -16.58
N PHE A 90 6.85 -11.84 -16.39
CA PHE A 90 7.63 -11.11 -17.39
C PHE A 90 9.14 -11.34 -17.26
N GLY A 91 9.55 -12.31 -16.42
CA GLY A 91 10.97 -12.61 -16.20
C GLY A 91 11.69 -11.57 -15.34
N SER A 92 10.95 -10.74 -14.59
CA SER A 92 11.52 -9.81 -13.61
C SER A 92 10.90 -10.06 -12.22
N PHE A 93 11.07 -9.09 -11.30
CA PHE A 93 10.48 -9.13 -9.97
C PHE A 93 9.44 -8.04 -9.76
N ASN A 94 8.48 -8.34 -8.88
CA ASN A 94 7.61 -7.37 -8.20
C ASN A 94 8.12 -7.18 -6.77
N ALA A 95 7.98 -5.98 -6.23
CA ALA A 95 8.16 -5.71 -4.81
C ALA A 95 6.93 -6.18 -4.02
N VAL A 96 7.13 -6.55 -2.76
CA VAL A 96 6.09 -7.01 -1.86
C VAL A 96 5.91 -6.03 -0.71
N LEU A 97 4.68 -5.60 -0.48
CA LEU A 97 4.25 -4.81 0.67
C LEU A 97 3.38 -5.66 1.58
N ILE A 98 3.81 -5.85 2.82
CA ILE A 98 3.03 -6.54 3.86
C ILE A 98 2.37 -5.50 4.75
N VAL A 99 1.04 -5.54 4.80
CA VAL A 99 0.24 -4.74 5.72
C VAL A 99 -0.14 -5.63 6.90
N PRO A 100 0.40 -5.39 8.10
CA PRO A 100 0.15 -6.24 9.25
C PRO A 100 -1.32 -6.17 9.69
N PRO A 101 -1.83 -7.22 10.38
CA PRO A 101 -3.15 -7.20 10.99
C PRO A 101 -3.38 -5.96 11.87
N ILE A 102 -4.64 -5.57 11.99
CA ILE A 102 -5.05 -4.58 12.98
C ILE A 102 -5.27 -5.34 14.27
N GLU A 103 -4.33 -5.17 15.21
CA GLU A 103 -4.47 -5.72 16.54
C GLU A 103 -5.37 -4.81 17.36
N PHE A 104 -6.51 -5.34 17.79
CA PHE A 104 -7.28 -4.70 18.85
C PHE A 104 -6.57 -4.99 20.17
N GLU A 105 -5.87 -4.00 20.72
CA GLU A 105 -5.49 -4.06 22.13
C GLU A 105 -6.78 -4.17 22.94
N SER A 106 -7.06 -5.38 23.45
CA SER A 106 -8.08 -5.57 24.45
C SER A 106 -7.68 -4.71 25.66
N ARG A 107 -8.31 -3.53 25.81
CA ARG A 107 -8.24 -2.74 27.03
C ARG A 107 -8.52 -3.70 28.18
N LYS A 108 -7.48 -4.09 28.93
CA LYS A 108 -7.66 -4.71 30.24
C LYS A 108 -8.43 -3.67 31.07
N LYS A 109 -9.71 -3.93 31.31
CA LYS A 109 -10.49 -3.18 32.29
C LYS A 109 -9.85 -3.45 33.67
N PRO A 110 -9.64 -2.42 34.51
CA PRO A 110 -9.14 -2.60 35.87
C PRO A 110 -10.08 -3.48 36.69
#